data_AF-A0A7Z8VG05-F1
#
_entry.id   AF-A0A7Z8VG05-F1
#
_cell.length_a   1.000
_cell.length_b   1.000
_cell.length_c   1.000
_cell.angle_alpha   90.00
_cell.angle_beta   90.00
_cell.angle_gamma   90.00
#
_symmetry.space_group_name_H-M   'P 1'
#
loop_
_entity.id
_entity.type
_entity.pdbx_description
1 polymer ?
#
loop_
_entity_poly.entity_id
_entity_poly.type
_entity_poly.pdbx_seq_one_letter_code
_entity_poly.pdbx_strand_id
1 'polypeptide(L)' 'MLFQVNDQPEQIKIRAGMLIRLYLQDKKPFIALAVVNHLKALLSFPGFIVDMQQRCALRRLTAHWRYLSMLENKY' A
#
# COMPACT_ATOMS: atom_id res chain seq x y z
N MET A 1 -7.97 6.92 6.49
CA MET A 1 -8.64 5.99 7.40
C MET A 1 -7.57 5.09 7.99
N LEU A 2 -7.38 5.17 9.31
CA LEU A 2 -6.33 4.48 10.08
C LEU A 2 -6.72 3.00 10.26
N PHE A 3 -5.75 2.09 10.17
CA PHE A 3 -5.92 0.65 10.41
C PHE A 3 -6.67 0.37 11.72
N GLN A 4 -7.49 -0.68 11.74
CA GLN A 4 -7.92 -1.28 13.00
C GLN A 4 -6.95 -2.41 13.36
N VAL A 5 -6.66 -2.54 14.65
CA VAL A 5 -5.65 -3.46 15.23
C VAL A 5 -5.90 -4.95 14.86
N ASN A 6 -7.08 -5.29 14.34
CA ASN A 6 -7.50 -6.65 14.00
C ASN A 6 -7.83 -6.88 12.51
N ASP A 7 -7.47 -5.97 11.60
CA ASP A 7 -7.74 -6.19 10.18
C ASP A 7 -6.95 -7.40 9.65
N GLN A 8 -7.64 -8.44 9.19
CA GLN A 8 -7.02 -9.59 8.53
C GLN A 8 -6.26 -9.13 7.27
N PRO A 9 -5.10 -9.72 6.94
CA PRO A 9 -4.27 -9.26 5.83
C PRO A 9 -5.00 -9.27 4.47
N GLU A 10 -5.99 -10.16 4.28
CA GLU A 10 -6.87 -10.18 3.11
C GLU A 10 -7.68 -8.89 2.97
N GLN A 11 -8.20 -8.34 4.08
CA GLN A 11 -8.96 -7.10 4.07
C GLN A 11 -8.05 -5.92 3.74
N ILE A 12 -6.83 -5.91 4.25
CA ILE A 12 -5.82 -4.89 3.94
C ILE A 12 -5.47 -4.93 2.45
N LYS A 13 -5.34 -6.12 1.85
CA LYS A 13 -5.12 -6.29 0.42
C LYS A 13 -6.28 -5.74 -0.42
N ILE A 14 -7.52 -6.01 -0.02
CA ILE A 14 -8.72 -5.47 -0.68
C ILE A 14 -8.71 -3.93 -0.63
N ARG A 15 -8.48 -3.35 0.54
CA ARG A 15 -8.42 -1.89 0.72
C ARG A 15 -7.28 -1.26 -0.08
N ALA A 16 -6.11 -1.90 -0.11
CA ALA A 16 -5.00 -1.46 -0.96
C ALA A 16 -5.40 -1.43 -2.44
N GLY A 17 -6.09 -2.46 -2.92
CA GLY A 17 -6.62 -2.51 -4.29
C GLY A 17 -7.62 -1.39 -4.60
N MET A 18 -8.53 -1.10 -3.66
CA MET A 18 -9.47 0.03 -3.80
C MET A 18 -8.75 1.38 -3.87
N LEU A 19 -7.76 1.60 -3.01
CA LEU A 19 -6.96 2.82 -3.00
C LEU A 19 -6.14 2.99 -4.29
N ILE A 20 -5.59 1.90 -4.84
CA ILE A 20 -4.89 1.93 -6.14
C ILE A 20 -5.86 2.38 -7.24
N ARG A 21 -7.08 1.82 -7.29
CA ARG A 21 -8.10 2.23 -8.27
C ARG A 21 -8.48 3.70 -8.10
N LEU A 22 -8.68 4.15 -6.87
CA LEU A 22 -8.99 5.55 -6.56
C LEU A 22 -7.86 6.49 -6.97
N TYR A 23 -6.60 6.10 -6.74
CA TYR A 23 -5.46 6.88 -7.19
C TYR A 23 -5.39 6.98 -8.71
N LEU A 24 -5.71 5.92 -9.44
CA LEU A 24 -5.71 5.97 -10.91
C LEU A 24 -6.73 6.97 -11.48
N GLN A 25 -7.79 7.29 -10.73
CA GLN A 25 -8.79 8.28 -11.10
C GLN A 25 -8.33 9.69 -10.80
N ASP A 26 -7.93 9.97 -9.55
CA ASP A 26 -7.72 11.33 -9.08
C ASP A 26 -6.23 11.73 -8.92
N LYS A 27 -5.32 10.75 -8.97
CA LYS A 27 -3.85 10.88 -8.83
C LYS A 27 -3.36 11.62 -7.57
N LYS A 28 -4.21 11.76 -6.53
CA LYS A 28 -3.85 12.51 -5.32
C LYS A 28 -2.79 11.76 -4.48
N PRO A 29 -1.70 12.42 -4.06
CA PRO A 29 -0.58 11.83 -3.33
C PRO A 29 -0.95 11.28 -1.98
N PHE A 30 -1.94 11.87 -1.29
CA PHE A 30 -2.41 11.31 -0.03
C PHE A 30 -3.04 9.92 -0.22
N ILE A 31 -3.61 9.64 -1.40
CA ILE A 31 -4.12 8.31 -1.75
C ILE A 31 -2.93 7.37 -1.98
N ALA A 32 -1.88 7.82 -2.69
CA ALA A 32 -0.65 7.04 -2.83
C ALA A 32 0.01 6.73 -1.48
N LEU A 33 0.05 7.69 -0.55
CA LEU A 33 0.54 7.48 0.81
C LEU A 33 -0.32 6.46 1.57
N ALA A 34 -1.63 6.51 1.40
CA ALA A 34 -2.52 5.49 1.97
C ALA A 34 -2.22 4.10 1.41
N VAL A 35 -1.95 3.96 0.11
CA VAL A 35 -1.50 2.68 -0.48
C VAL A 35 -0.20 2.21 0.18
N VAL A 36 0.82 3.07 0.32
CA VAL A 36 2.09 2.73 0.99
C VAL A 36 1.87 2.16 2.38
N ASN A 37 1.01 2.80 3.16
CA ASN A 37 0.71 2.36 4.52
C ASN A 37 0.10 0.96 4.53
N HIS A 38 -0.80 0.65 3.59
CA HIS A 38 -1.44 -0.68 3.52
C HIS A 38 -0.45 -1.75 3.06
N LEU A 39 0.42 -1.45 2.10
CA LEU A 39 1.47 -2.39 1.67
C LEU A 39 2.49 -2.67 2.79
N LYS A 40 2.84 -1.64 3.59
CA LYS A 40 3.67 -1.81 4.78
C LYS A 40 2.99 -2.70 5.82
N ALA A 41 1.70 -2.49 6.07
CA ALA A 41 0.94 -3.34 6.99
C ALA A 41 1.00 -4.80 6.54
N LEU A 42 0.72 -5.10 5.26
CA LEU A 42 0.84 -6.45 4.70
C LEU A 42 2.24 -7.07 4.87
N LEU A 43 3.30 -6.28 4.69
CA LEU A 43 4.68 -6.73 4.90
C LEU A 43 5.00 -7.08 6.35
N SER A 44 4.27 -6.48 7.31
CA SER A 44 4.44 -6.69 8.74
C SER A 44 3.63 -7.86 9.30
N PHE A 45 2.67 -8.41 8.56
CA PHE A 45 1.90 -9.57 9.02
C PHE A 45 2.74 -10.87 8.97
N PRO A 46 2.99 -11.53 10.11
CA PRO A 46 3.71 -12.79 10.14
C PRO A 46 2.86 -13.89 9.47
N GLY A 47 3.51 -14.79 8.72
CA GLY A 47 2.86 -15.95 8.08
C GLY A 47 2.00 -15.63 6.85
N PHE A 48 1.62 -14.37 6.61
CA PHE A 48 0.83 -14.00 5.43
C PHE A 48 1.63 -14.09 4.13
N ILE A 49 2.91 -13.68 4.16
CA ILE A 49 3.81 -13.77 3.01
C ILE A 49 4.82 -14.87 3.30
N VAL A 50 4.57 -16.04 2.71
CA VAL A 50 5.43 -17.22 2.86
C VAL A 50 6.57 -17.26 1.84
N ASP A 51 6.39 -16.61 0.70
CA ASP A 51 7.36 -16.61 -0.40
C ASP A 51 8.22 -15.33 -0.44
N MET A 52 9.53 -15.51 -0.57
CA MET A 52 10.50 -14.41 -0.64
C MET A 52 10.30 -13.58 -1.92
N GLN A 53 9.90 -14.18 -3.04
CA GLN A 53 9.65 -13.41 -4.27
C GLN A 53 8.44 -12.49 -4.12
N GLN A 54 7.34 -12.97 -3.53
CA GLN A 54 6.18 -12.16 -3.16
C GLN A 54 6.58 -11.00 -2.23
N ARG A 55 7.39 -11.26 -1.20
CA ARG A 55 7.87 -10.22 -0.29
C ARG A 55 8.69 -9.15 -1.01
N CYS A 56 9.58 -9.55 -1.91
CA CYS A 56 10.38 -8.63 -2.72
C CYS A 56 9.51 -7.81 -3.70
N ALA A 57 8.53 -8.44 -4.34
CA ALA A 57 7.59 -7.75 -5.23
C ALA A 57 6.79 -6.69 -4.46
N LEU A 58 6.30 -7.03 -3.26
CA LEU A 58 5.55 -6.11 -2.42
C LEU A 58 6.41 -4.94 -1.91
N ARG A 59 7.69 -5.17 -1.60
CA ARG A 59 8.66 -4.11 -1.28
C ARG A 59 8.90 -3.16 -2.46
N ARG A 60 9.09 -3.69 -3.68
CA ARG A 60 9.24 -2.86 -4.89
C ARG A 60 8.00 -2.02 -5.14
N LEU A 61 6.82 -2.62 -5.01
CA LEU A 61 5.55 -1.91 -5.13
C LEU A 61 5.44 -0.79 -4.08
N THR A 62 5.78 -1.08 -2.83
CA THR A 62 5.79 -0.08 -1.74
C THR A 62 6.73 1.10 -2.06
N ALA A 63 7.91 0.84 -2.60
CA ALA A 63 8.86 1.89 -2.99
C ALA A 63 8.32 2.76 -4.13
N HIS A 64 7.70 2.15 -5.15
CA HIS A 64 7.06 2.86 -6.25
C HIS A 64 5.96 3.82 -5.75
N TRP A 65 5.05 3.33 -4.90
CA TRP A 65 3.98 4.15 -4.34
C TRP A 65 4.49 5.25 -3.41
N ARG A 66 5.60 5.02 -2.71
CA ARG A 66 6.27 6.06 -1.91
C ARG A 66 6.76 7.20 -2.78
N TYR A 67 7.37 6.89 -3.92
CA TYR A 67 7.77 7.92 -4.88
C TYR A 67 6.55 8.72 -5.38
N LEU A 68 5.47 8.04 -5.78
CA LEU A 68 4.23 8.70 -6.21
C LEU A 68 3.65 9.64 -5.14
N SER A 69 3.69 9.24 -3.87
CA SER A 69 3.21 10.07 -2.75
C SER A 69 4.00 11.37 -2.54
N MET A 70 5.19 11.48 -3.14
CA MET A 70 6.07 12.65 -3.02
C MET A 70 5.99 13.60 -4.23
N LEU A 71 5.26 13.24 -5.29
CA LEU A 71 5.29 13.96 -6.56
C LEU A 71 4.55 15.31 -6.57
N GLU A 72 3.56 15.56 -5.70
CA GLU A 72 2.86 16.87 -5.68
C GLU A 72 3.46 17.91 -4.73
N ASN A 73 4.57 17.65 -4.04
CA ASN A 73 5.25 18.71 -3.27
C ASN A 73 6.08 19.67 -4.18
N LYS A 74 5.74 19.79 -5.46
CA LYS A 74 6.57 20.49 -6.47
C LYS A 74 5.85 21.47 -7.40
N TYR A 75 4.56 21.77 -7.21
CA TYR A 75 3.87 22.80 -7.99
C TYR A 75 3.01 23.69 -7.11
#